data_AF-A0A914RZH9-F1
#
_entry.id   AF-A0A914RZH9-F1
#
_cell.length_a   1.000
_cell.length_b   1.000
_cell.length_c   1.000
_cell.angle_alpha   90.00
_cell.angle_beta   90.00
_cell.angle_gamma   90.00
#
_symmetry.space_group_name_H-M   'P 1'
#
loop_
_entity.id
_entity.type
_entity.pdbx_description
1 polymer ?
#
loop_
_entity_poly.entity_id
_entity_poly.type
_entity_poly.pdbx_seq_one_letter_code
_entity_poly.pdbx_strand_id
1 'polypeptide(L)'
;MIDTAGIAMLITALLASAYLAICQERMYKKFGKHTREAMFVVHAASLPFFAFMGNDIYKYVVIFSNSSPLQVLSFSVPHMWALLAASCILQWVCIRFVYRLNAEVESLTVTLVVTLRKFLSLLISILWFKNPFTVQHWIGAILVFSGTLAFADIWGVREQKKIEKKTQ
;
A
#
# COMPACT_ATOMS: atom_id res chain seq x y z
N MET A 1 -17.77 -9.85 -17.99
CA MET A 1 -18.73 -9.67 -16.89
C MET A 1 -17.95 -9.03 -15.77
N ILE A 2 -18.29 -7.79 -15.40
CA ILE A 2 -17.62 -7.08 -14.31
C ILE A 2 -18.28 -7.57 -13.03
N ASP A 3 -17.56 -8.29 -12.18
CA ASP A 3 -18.10 -8.77 -10.92
C ASP A 3 -18.30 -7.57 -10.00
N THR A 4 -19.54 -7.08 -9.91
CA THR A 4 -19.93 -5.93 -9.08
C THR A 4 -19.51 -6.11 -7.62
N ALA A 5 -19.47 -7.35 -7.14
CA ALA A 5 -18.94 -7.72 -5.83
C ALA A 5 -17.45 -7.35 -5.67
N GLY A 6 -16.62 -7.58 -6.69
CA GLY A 6 -15.20 -7.22 -6.66
C GLY A 6 -14.99 -5.71 -6.59
N ILE A 7 -15.76 -4.95 -7.37
CA ILE A 7 -15.73 -3.49 -7.33
C ILE A 7 -16.19 -2.98 -5.95
N ALA A 8 -17.28 -3.52 -5.41
CA ALA A 8 -17.79 -3.13 -4.10
C ALA A 8 -16.73 -3.35 -3.00
N MET A 9 -16.10 -4.53 -2.98
CA MET A 9 -15.02 -4.83 -2.02
C MET A 9 -13.85 -3.85 -2.13
N LEU A 10 -13.43 -3.50 -3.36
CA LEU A 10 -12.35 -2.54 -3.58
C LEU A 10 -12.72 -1.14 -3.09
N ILE A 11 -13.94 -0.67 -3.37
CA ILE A 11 -14.41 0.65 -2.90
C ILE A 11 -14.43 0.68 -1.37
N THR A 12 -15.01 -0.33 -0.72
CA THR A 12 -15.04 -0.42 0.74
C THR A 12 -13.64 -0.47 1.34
N ALA A 13 -12.73 -1.23 0.74
CA ALA A 13 -11.33 -1.30 1.20
C ALA A 13 -10.60 0.05 1.06
N LEU A 14 -10.86 0.80 -0.01
CA LEU A 14 -10.28 2.13 -0.21
C LEU A 14 -10.83 3.15 0.80
N LEU A 15 -12.13 3.13 1.05
CA LEU A 15 -12.76 3.99 2.07
C LEU A 15 -12.24 3.67 3.47
N ALA A 16 -12.15 2.39 3.83
CA ALA A 16 -11.57 1.96 5.11
C ALA A 16 -10.10 2.38 5.24
N SER A 17 -9.32 2.27 4.17
CA SER A 17 -7.91 2.69 4.15
C SER A 17 -7.76 4.20 4.38
N ALA A 18 -8.59 5.03 3.73
CA ALA A 18 -8.60 6.47 3.92
C ALA A 18 -9.03 6.84 5.36
N TYR A 19 -10.07 6.17 5.87
CA TYR A 19 -10.53 6.37 7.25
C TYR A 19 -9.44 6.04 8.28
N LEU A 20 -8.73 4.92 8.11
CA LEU A 20 -7.60 4.55 8.97
C LEU A 20 -6.49 5.62 8.96
N ALA A 21 -6.15 6.19 7.80
CA ALA A 21 -5.15 7.25 7.70
C ALA A 21 -5.56 8.49 8.51
N ILE A 22 -6.82 8.92 8.40
CA ILE A 22 -7.38 10.06 9.16
C ILE A 22 -7.42 9.77 10.67
N CYS A 23 -7.86 8.57 11.07
CA CYS A 23 -7.88 8.17 12.48
C CYS A 23 -6.49 8.20 13.10
N GLN A 24 -5.50 7.67 12.39
CA GLN A 24 -4.11 7.68 12.82
C GLN A 24 -3.56 9.11 12.93
N GLU A 25 -3.85 9.99 11.96
CA GLU A 25 -3.44 11.40 12.02
C GLU A 25 -4.00 12.10 13.28
N ARG A 26 -5.30 11.93 13.55
CA ARG A 26 -5.96 12.49 14.74
C ARG A 26 -5.39 11.92 16.03
N MET A 27 -5.10 10.61 16.05
CA MET A 27 -4.48 9.95 17.19
C MET A 27 -3.08 10.51 17.47
N TYR A 28 -2.24 10.69 16.46
CA TYR A 28 -0.89 11.26 16.62
C TYR A 28 -0.93 12.73 17.06
N LYS A 29 -1.89 13.52 16.57
CA LYS A 29 -2.10 14.91 17.03
C LYS A 29 -2.51 14.98 18.51
N LYS A 30 -3.31 14.02 18.99
CA LYS A 30 -3.87 14.04 20.36
C LYS A 30 -2.98 13.37 21.42
N PHE A 31 -2.32 12.26 21.07
CA PHE A 31 -1.60 11.41 22.04
C PHE A 31 -0.08 11.36 21.80
N GLY A 32 0.44 12.07 20.80
CA GLY A 32 1.86 12.09 20.48
C GLY A 32 2.29 11.03 19.45
N LYS A 33 3.48 11.22 18.89
CA LYS A 33 3.98 10.47 17.72
C LYS A 33 4.60 9.11 18.10
N HIS A 34 3.80 8.21 18.67
CA HIS A 34 4.22 6.85 19.04
C HIS A 34 3.90 5.82 17.94
N THR A 35 4.58 5.91 16.79
CA THR A 35 4.24 5.11 15.60
C THR A 35 4.42 3.59 15.79
N ARG A 36 5.38 3.17 16.61
CA ARG A 36 5.64 1.74 16.89
C ARG A 36 4.55 1.11 17.74
N GLU A 37 4.06 1.82 18.76
CA GLU A 37 2.99 1.36 19.64
C GLU A 37 1.67 1.31 18.88
N ALA A 38 1.35 2.36 18.12
CA ALA A 38 0.19 2.39 17.23
C ALA A 38 0.19 1.20 16.25
N MET A 39 1.33 0.92 15.61
CA MET A 39 1.48 -0.22 14.73
C MET A 39 1.27 -1.54 15.48
N PHE A 40 1.90 -1.71 16.63
CA PHE A 40 1.76 -2.93 17.44
C PHE A 40 0.30 -3.18 17.84
N VAL A 41 -0.40 -2.16 18.36
CA VAL A 41 -1.79 -2.28 18.81
C VAL A 41 -2.72 -2.64 17.65
N VAL A 42 -2.59 -1.99 16.50
CA VAL A 42 -3.45 -2.27 15.33
C VAL A 42 -3.23 -3.70 14.79
N HIS A 43 -1.99 -4.18 14.77
CA HIS A 43 -1.69 -5.54 14.30
C HIS A 43 -2.05 -6.60 15.35
N ALA A 44 -1.83 -6.32 16.64
CA ALA A 44 -2.27 -7.21 17.71
C ALA A 44 -3.79 -7.34 17.74
N ALA A 45 -4.52 -6.25 17.50
CA ALA A 45 -5.98 -6.26 17.41
C ALA A 45 -6.51 -7.03 16.19
N SER A 46 -5.72 -7.22 15.12
CA SER A 46 -6.13 -8.03 13.97
C SER A 46 -5.87 -9.52 14.15
N LEU A 47 -4.93 -9.93 15.04
CA LEU A 47 -4.64 -11.34 15.31
C LEU A 47 -5.87 -12.18 15.74
N PRO A 48 -6.76 -11.70 16.63
CA PRO A 48 -8.00 -12.42 16.95
C PRO A 48 -8.88 -12.70 15.73
N PHE A 49 -8.92 -11.80 14.75
CA PHE A 49 -9.69 -12.01 13.53
C PHE A 49 -9.08 -13.10 12.64
N PHE A 50 -7.76 -13.30 12.67
CA PHE A 50 -7.12 -14.42 11.94
C PHE A 50 -7.54 -15.79 12.49
N ALA A 51 -7.93 -15.89 13.76
CA ALA A 51 -8.40 -17.15 14.34
C ALA A 51 -9.65 -17.69 13.64
N PHE A 52 -10.53 -16.80 13.14
CA PHE A 52 -11.72 -17.20 12.37
C PHE A 52 -11.36 -17.87 11.03
N MET A 53 -10.18 -17.57 10.47
CA MET A 53 -9.69 -18.11 9.19
C MET A 53 -8.69 -19.27 9.37
N GLY A 54 -8.65 -19.88 10.57
CA GLY A 54 -7.68 -20.93 10.92
C GLY A 54 -7.69 -22.15 9.98
N ASN A 55 -8.87 -22.55 9.48
CA ASN A 55 -9.00 -23.68 8.57
C ASN A 55 -8.25 -23.45 7.24
N ASP A 56 -8.38 -22.25 6.67
CA ASP A 56 -7.67 -21.88 5.45
C ASP A 56 -6.17 -21.76 5.70
N ILE A 57 -5.77 -21.16 6.83
CA ILE A 57 -4.36 -21.06 7.22
C ILE A 57 -3.73 -22.45 7.30
N TYR A 58 -4.38 -23.41 7.97
CA TYR A 58 -3.87 -24.77 8.08
C TYR A 58 -3.73 -25.44 6.70
N LYS A 59 -4.73 -25.27 5.83
CA LYS A 59 -4.69 -25.78 4.46
C LYS A 59 -3.47 -25.24 3.69
N TYR A 60 -3.19 -23.95 3.76
CA TYR A 60 -2.03 -23.36 3.07
C TYR A 60 -0.69 -23.72 3.71
N VAL A 61 -0.63 -23.92 5.03
CA VAL A 61 0.58 -24.42 5.72
C VAL A 61 0.99 -25.79 5.20
N VAL A 62 0.02 -26.70 5.00
CA VAL A 62 0.29 -28.04 4.43
C VAL A 62 0.75 -27.92 2.99
N ILE A 63 0.13 -27.07 2.17
CA ILE A 63 0.52 -26.86 0.77
C ILE A 63 1.94 -26.30 0.68
N PHE A 64 2.28 -25.30 1.49
CA PHE A 64 3.59 -24.65 1.45
C PHE A 64 4.71 -25.60 1.90
N SER A 65 4.43 -26.46 2.88
CA SER A 65 5.40 -27.43 3.39
C SER A 65 5.69 -28.56 2.39
N ASN A 66 4.77 -28.85 1.47
CA ASN A 66 4.97 -29.80 0.38
C ASN A 66 5.59 -29.17 -0.88
N SER A 67 5.91 -27.87 -0.87
CA SER A 67 6.50 -27.19 -2.02
C SER A 67 7.98 -27.55 -2.23
N SER A 68 8.48 -27.38 -3.45
CA SER A 68 9.86 -27.73 -3.80
C SER A 68 10.87 -26.99 -2.90
N PRO A 69 11.86 -27.70 -2.33
CA PRO A 69 12.87 -27.08 -1.50
C PRO A 69 13.82 -26.22 -2.33
N LEU A 70 14.09 -25.00 -1.84
CA LEU A 70 15.22 -24.18 -2.29
C LEU A 70 16.38 -24.38 -1.32
N GLN A 71 17.56 -24.62 -1.86
CA GLN A 71 18.79 -24.60 -1.09
C GLN A 71 19.24 -23.15 -0.90
N VAL A 72 18.98 -22.59 0.27
CA VAL A 72 19.47 -21.27 0.65
C VAL A 72 20.64 -21.47 1.61
N LEU A 73 21.86 -21.21 1.12
CA LEU A 73 23.07 -21.04 1.93
C LEU A 73 23.38 -22.19 2.94
N SER A 74 22.95 -23.43 2.63
CA SER A 74 23.03 -24.69 3.41
C SER A 74 21.77 -25.16 4.15
N PHE A 75 20.65 -24.43 4.11
CA PHE A 75 19.35 -24.89 4.61
C PHE A 75 18.35 -25.13 3.47
N SER A 76 17.63 -26.25 3.53
CA SER A 76 16.55 -26.58 2.60
C SER A 76 15.25 -25.99 3.12
N VAL A 77 14.82 -24.87 2.54
CA VAL A 77 13.55 -24.21 2.90
C VAL A 77 12.60 -24.33 1.72
N PRO A 78 11.32 -24.74 1.92
CA PRO A 78 10.37 -24.79 0.83
C PRO A 78 10.20 -23.41 0.19
N HIS A 79 10.22 -23.34 -1.14
CA HIS A 79 10.18 -22.11 -1.91
C HIS A 79 9.06 -21.15 -1.49
N MET A 80 7.87 -21.68 -1.24
CA MET A 80 6.69 -20.87 -0.90
C MET A 80 6.84 -20.17 0.44
N TRP A 81 7.50 -20.82 1.43
CA TRP A 81 7.80 -20.20 2.72
C TRP A 81 8.81 -19.06 2.58
N ALA A 82 9.81 -19.23 1.71
CA ALA A 82 10.78 -18.16 1.43
C ALA A 82 10.12 -16.94 0.76
N LEU A 83 9.23 -17.15 -0.22
CA LEU A 83 8.47 -16.07 -0.86
C LEU A 83 7.50 -15.38 0.11
N LEU A 84 6.84 -16.15 0.98
CA LEU A 84 5.98 -15.60 2.02
C LEU A 84 6.78 -14.69 2.96
N ALA A 85 7.92 -15.17 3.45
CA ALA A 85 8.80 -14.39 4.32
C ALA A 85 9.28 -13.10 3.65
N ALA A 86 9.71 -13.18 2.38
CA ALA A 86 10.10 -12.01 1.60
C ALA A 86 8.95 -11.00 1.47
N SER A 87 7.73 -11.48 1.21
CA SER A 87 6.53 -10.64 1.09
C SER A 87 6.16 -9.99 2.43
N CYS A 88 6.26 -10.72 3.54
CA CYS A 88 6.03 -10.19 4.88
C CYS A 88 7.04 -9.11 5.26
N ILE A 89 8.33 -9.30 4.94
CA ILE A 89 9.38 -8.30 5.19
C ILE A 89 9.11 -7.02 4.40
N LEU A 90 8.84 -7.15 3.09
CA LEU A 90 8.51 -6.01 2.23
C LEU A 90 7.29 -5.26 2.76
N GLN A 91 6.22 -6.00 3.12
CA GLN A 91 5.00 -5.42 3.67
C GLN A 91 5.27 -4.72 5.00
N TRP A 92 6.06 -5.31 5.89
CA TRP A 92 6.42 -4.71 7.18
C TRP A 92 7.20 -3.40 6.99
N VAL A 93 8.23 -3.39 6.13
CA VAL A 93 8.97 -2.16 5.80
C VAL A 93 8.03 -1.09 5.25
N CYS A 94 7.11 -1.50 4.38
CA CYS A 94 6.14 -0.60 3.77
C CYS A 94 5.16 0.02 4.78
N ILE A 95 4.57 -0.81 5.65
CA ILE A 95 3.64 -0.33 6.67
C ILE A 95 4.38 0.58 7.65
N ARG A 96 5.59 0.22 8.06
CA ARG A 96 6.41 1.05 8.93
C ARG A 96 6.70 2.42 8.32
N PHE A 97 7.01 2.47 7.03
CA PHE A 97 7.18 3.73 6.31
C PHE A 97 5.90 4.56 6.30
N VAL A 98 4.75 3.95 5.98
CA VAL A 98 3.44 4.63 5.98
C VAL A 98 3.08 5.18 7.36
N TYR A 99 3.30 4.41 8.42
CA TYR A 99 3.03 4.86 9.80
C TYR A 99 3.94 6.02 10.21
N ARG A 100 5.21 6.02 9.77
CA ARG A 100 6.09 7.18 9.98
C ARG A 100 5.64 8.40 9.18
N LEU A 101 5.28 8.20 7.90
CA LEU A 101 4.80 9.28 7.05
C LEU A 101 3.55 9.93 7.66
N ASN A 102 2.60 9.12 8.14
CA ASN A 102 1.36 9.60 8.74
C ASN A 102 1.53 10.32 10.09
N ALA A 103 2.71 10.22 10.71
CA ALA A 103 3.03 11.03 11.89
C ALA A 103 3.63 12.40 11.52
N GLU A 104 4.09 12.58 10.28
CA GLU A 104 4.79 13.79 9.82
C GLU A 104 4.00 14.62 8.82
N VAL A 105 3.11 14.00 8.04
CA VAL A 105 2.30 14.68 7.02
C VAL A 105 0.81 14.38 7.19
N GLU A 106 -0.03 15.20 6.56
CA GLU A 106 -1.48 14.99 6.56
C GLU A 106 -1.90 13.69 5.85
N SER A 107 -3.02 13.11 6.30
CA SER A 107 -3.56 11.83 5.82
C SER A 107 -3.85 11.80 4.31
N LEU A 108 -4.11 12.96 3.69
CA LEU A 108 -4.30 13.08 2.24
C LEU A 108 -3.00 12.73 1.47
N THR A 109 -1.87 13.31 1.89
CA THR A 109 -0.54 13.02 1.32
C THR A 109 -0.17 11.55 1.52
N VAL A 110 -0.44 10.98 2.70
CA VAL A 110 -0.20 9.56 2.98
C VAL A 110 -1.00 8.66 2.04
N THR A 111 -2.27 9.00 1.84
CA THR A 111 -3.16 8.24 0.96
C THR A 111 -2.66 8.27 -0.47
N LEU A 112 -2.22 9.44 -0.97
CA LEU A 112 -1.61 9.58 -2.30
C LEU A 112 -0.33 8.75 -2.44
N VAL A 113 0.56 8.76 -1.45
CA VAL A 113 1.82 7.98 -1.51
C VAL A 113 1.52 6.47 -1.53
N VAL A 114 0.52 6.01 -0.77
CA VAL A 114 0.11 4.60 -0.76
C VAL A 114 -0.50 4.18 -2.10
N THR A 115 -1.30 5.04 -2.74
CA THR A 115 -1.89 4.75 -4.05
C THR A 115 -0.82 4.73 -5.14
N LEU A 116 0.11 5.69 -5.13
CA LEU A 116 1.28 5.72 -6.02
C LEU A 116 2.12 4.45 -5.91
N ARG A 117 2.42 3.99 -4.69
CA ARG A 117 3.15 2.74 -4.47
C ARG A 117 2.43 1.54 -5.10
N LYS A 118 1.12 1.39 -4.84
CA LYS A 118 0.33 0.28 -5.41
C LYS A 118 0.32 0.34 -6.94
N PHE A 119 0.19 1.55 -7.49
CA PHE A 119 0.21 1.77 -8.93
C PHE A 119 1.57 1.45 -9.56
N LEU A 120 2.69 1.88 -8.94
CA LEU A 120 4.03 1.53 -9.41
C LEU A 120 4.28 0.02 -9.36
N SER A 121 3.84 -0.65 -8.30
CA SER A 121 3.92 -2.11 -8.20
C SER A 121 3.13 -2.80 -9.31
N LEU A 122 1.97 -2.26 -9.69
CA LEU A 122 1.17 -2.76 -10.82
C LEU A 122 1.92 -2.56 -12.15
N LEU A 123 2.48 -1.37 -12.40
CA LEU A 123 3.27 -1.12 -13.61
C LEU A 123 4.45 -2.08 -13.74
N ILE A 124 5.24 -2.24 -12.68
CA ILE A 124 6.38 -3.18 -12.65
C ILE A 124 5.89 -4.60 -12.95
N SER A 125 4.76 -5.01 -12.36
CA SER A 125 4.17 -6.33 -12.62
C SER A 125 3.83 -6.50 -14.11
N ILE A 126 3.14 -5.55 -14.74
CA ILE A 126 2.79 -5.67 -16.17
C ILE A 126 4.04 -5.71 -17.05
N LEU A 127 5.05 -4.87 -16.75
CA LEU A 127 6.32 -4.84 -17.49
C LEU A 127 7.08 -6.17 -17.36
N TRP A 128 7.11 -6.75 -16.16
CA TRP A 128 7.81 -8.00 -15.88
C TRP A 128 7.13 -9.21 -16.53
N PHE A 129 5.80 -9.30 -16.46
CA PHE A 129 5.03 -10.41 -17.03
C PHE A 129 4.78 -10.27 -18.55
N LYS A 130 5.29 -9.20 -19.19
CA LYS A 130 5.12 -8.90 -20.63
C LYS A 130 3.66 -8.98 -21.12
N ASN A 131 2.70 -8.65 -20.26
CA ASN A 131 1.29 -8.67 -20.61
C ASN A 131 0.99 -7.47 -21.55
N PRO A 132 0.16 -7.59 -22.59
CA PRO A 132 -0.10 -6.49 -23.51
C PRO A 132 -0.74 -5.31 -22.76
N PHE A 133 -0.02 -4.18 -22.75
CA PHE A 133 -0.46 -2.97 -22.08
C PHE A 133 -1.58 -2.30 -22.92
N THR A 134 -2.82 -2.58 -22.56
CA THR A 134 -3.99 -2.06 -23.29
C THR A 134 -4.16 -0.55 -23.10
N VAL A 135 -4.93 0.09 -23.98
CA VAL A 135 -5.23 1.53 -23.94
C VAL A 135 -5.82 1.98 -22.59
N GLN A 136 -6.61 1.12 -21.93
CA GLN A 136 -7.18 1.41 -20.60
C GLN A 136 -6.10 1.61 -19.52
N HIS A 137 -5.00 0.85 -19.58
CA HIS A 137 -3.88 1.01 -18.64
C HIS A 137 -3.14 2.34 -18.86
N TRP A 138 -3.02 2.80 -20.11
CA TRP A 138 -2.43 4.10 -20.44
C TRP A 138 -3.26 5.26 -19.89
N ILE A 139 -4.59 5.19 -20.04
CA ILE A 139 -5.50 6.19 -19.49
C ILE A 139 -5.39 6.22 -17.95
N GLY A 140 -5.41 5.05 -17.31
CA GLY A 140 -5.24 4.94 -15.85
C GLY A 140 -3.90 5.49 -15.38
N ALA A 141 -2.81 5.22 -16.10
CA ALA A 141 -1.49 5.75 -15.79
C ALA A 141 -1.44 7.27 -15.85
N ILE A 142 -1.94 7.86 -16.95
CA ILE A 142 -1.99 9.32 -17.13
C ILE A 142 -2.82 9.95 -16.01
N LEU A 143 -3.94 9.35 -15.63
CA LEU A 143 -4.82 9.87 -14.58
C LEU A 143 -4.13 9.87 -13.21
N VAL A 144 -3.44 8.79 -12.83
CA VAL A 144 -2.71 8.70 -11.55
C VAL A 144 -1.55 9.70 -11.49
N PHE A 145 -0.77 9.83 -12.58
CA PHE A 145 0.31 10.81 -12.66
C PHE A 145 -0.21 12.25 -12.66
N SER A 146 -1.28 12.53 -13.41
CA SER A 146 -1.92 13.86 -13.44
C SER A 146 -2.46 14.27 -12.07
N GLY A 147 -3.18 13.36 -11.39
CA GLY A 147 -3.67 13.61 -10.03
C GLY A 147 -2.56 13.87 -9.01
N THR A 148 -1.42 13.18 -9.16
CA THR A 148 -0.23 13.40 -8.32
C THR A 148 0.42 14.75 -8.59
N LEU A 149 0.56 15.15 -9.85
CA LEU A 149 1.11 16.45 -10.24
C LEU A 149 0.23 17.61 -9.80
N ALA A 150 -1.10 17.44 -9.86
CA ALA A 150 -2.06 18.41 -9.36
C ALA A 150 -1.96 18.56 -7.82
N PHE A 151 -1.76 17.45 -7.10
CA PHE A 151 -1.60 17.49 -5.65
C PHE A 151 -0.26 18.07 -5.20
N ALA A 152 0.83 17.79 -5.91
CA ALA A 152 2.17 18.30 -5.60
C ALA A 152 2.33 19.82 -5.85
N ASP A 153 1.24 20.52 -6.20
CA ASP A 153 1.13 21.97 -6.27
C ASP A 153 2.16 22.66 -7.19
N ILE A 154 2.48 22.02 -8.33
CA ILE A 154 3.26 22.66 -9.40
C ILE A 154 2.50 23.89 -9.95
N TRP A 155 1.17 23.92 -9.82
CA TRP A 155 0.34 25.03 -10.30
C TRP A 155 0.33 26.23 -9.33
N GLY A 156 0.32 26.04 -8.01
CA GLY A 156 0.40 27.12 -7.02
C GLY A 156 1.72 27.90 -7.09
N VAL A 157 2.85 27.20 -7.29
CA VAL A 157 4.17 27.84 -7.49
C VAL A 157 4.22 28.64 -8.80
N ARG A 158 3.50 28.19 -9.84
CA ARG A 158 3.44 28.87 -11.14
C ARG A 158 2.54 30.11 -11.12
N GLU A 159 1.44 30.09 -10.35
CA GLU A 159 0.58 31.25 -10.09
C GLU A 159 1.31 32.32 -9.25
N GLN A 160 2.01 31.94 -8.16
CA GLN A 160 2.81 32.89 -7.37
C GLN A 160 3.92 33.56 -8.21
N LYS A 161 4.66 32.79 -9.02
CA LYS A 161 5.66 33.35 -9.96
C LYS A 161 5.07 34.26 -11.02
N LYS A 162 3.79 34.06 -11.40
CA LYS A 162 3.08 34.91 -12.37
C LYS A 162 2.63 36.23 -11.75
N ILE A 163 2.26 36.21 -10.47
CA ILE A 163 1.85 37.39 -9.70
C ILE A 163 3.08 38.24 -9.38
N GLU A 164 4.20 37.65 -8.92
CA GLU A 164 5.46 38.38 -8.68
C GLU A 164 5.99 39.09 -9.94
N LYS A 165 5.94 38.45 -11.11
CA LYS A 165 6.34 39.06 -12.39
C LYS A 165 5.38 40.13 -12.92
N LYS A 166 4.19 40.27 -12.35
CA LYS A 166 3.21 41.33 -12.70
C LYS A 166 3.28 42.52 -11.76
N THR A 167 3.93 42.37 -10.61
CA THR A 167 4.09 43.40 -9.57
C THR A 167 5.47 44.08 -9.64
N GLN A 168 6.42 43.52 -10.39
CA GLN A 168 7.62 44.21 -10.89
C GLN A 168 7.39 44.77 -12.29
#